data_AF-A0A3M1L7R2-F1
#
_entry.id   AF-A0A3M1L7R2-F1
#
_cell.length_a   1.000
_cell.length_b   1.000
_cell.length_c   1.000
_cell.angle_alpha   90.00
_cell.angle_beta   90.00
_cell.angle_gamma   90.00
#
_symmetry.space_group_name_H-M   'P 1'
#
loop_
_entity.id
_entity.type
_entity.pdbx_description
1 polymer ?
#
loop_
_entity_poly.entity_id
_entity_poly.type
_entity_poly.pdbx_seq_one_letter_code
_entity_poly.pdbx_strand_id
1 'polypeptide(L)'
;MQSTEMLDRDGYVLVVGAAALDIKGHATGPLQSGTSNQGRIRTSVGGVGRNIAENLARLGVSTVLLSVVGDDEAGRRLINQAAQSGVDTSHVLVAPDARTGAYLAVLDERGLPVLSIDDMAILQRLTPRYLYDHRRLFRDASLVVVDANLTPAALKTLFRLTEQYQRPVCADPTAVGLAPRLSPYLDRLFLLTPNVAEAEALL
;
A
#
# COMPACT_ATOMS: atom_id res chain seq x y z
N MET A 1 0.23 31.13 -5.59
CA MET A 1 -0.16 31.00 -7.02
C MET A 1 0.86 30.10 -7.75
N GLN A 2 1.08 28.87 -7.26
CA GLN A 2 2.08 27.91 -7.78
C GLN A 2 1.62 26.44 -7.73
N SER A 3 0.45 26.14 -7.16
CA SER A 3 0.02 24.77 -6.87
C SER A 3 -0.64 24.05 -8.06
N THR A 4 -1.03 24.76 -9.11
CA THR A 4 -1.81 24.20 -10.24
C THR A 4 -0.95 23.77 -11.43
N GLU A 5 0.31 24.22 -11.53
CA GLU A 5 1.21 23.89 -12.67
C GLU A 5 1.94 22.54 -12.53
N MET A 6 1.88 21.88 -11.37
CA MET A 6 2.61 20.62 -11.14
C MET A 6 1.98 19.37 -11.76
N LEU A 7 0.69 19.43 -12.14
CA LEU A 7 -0.06 18.27 -12.64
C LEU A 7 -0.13 18.20 -14.18
N ASP A 8 0.46 19.18 -14.89
CA ASP A 8 0.37 19.32 -16.35
C ASP A 8 1.46 18.52 -17.11
N ARG A 9 1.93 17.40 -16.54
CA ARG A 9 2.88 16.49 -17.20
C ARG A 9 2.16 15.22 -17.64
N ASP A 10 2.31 14.86 -18.91
CA ASP A 10 1.91 13.58 -19.54
C ASP A 10 2.65 12.38 -18.92
N GLY A 11 2.43 12.11 -17.63
CA GLY A 11 3.06 11.05 -16.86
C GLY A 11 2.06 10.31 -15.98
N TYR A 12 2.44 9.10 -15.56
CA TYR A 12 1.62 8.28 -14.67
C TYR A 12 1.85 8.62 -13.20
N VAL A 13 0.90 8.23 -12.35
CA VAL A 13 1.09 8.15 -10.91
C VAL A 13 1.79 6.83 -10.59
N LEU A 14 2.94 6.89 -9.93
CA LEU A 14 3.64 5.72 -9.43
C LEU A 14 3.19 5.44 -8.00
N VAL A 15 2.55 4.29 -7.77
CA VAL A 15 2.17 3.85 -6.43
C VAL A 15 3.14 2.79 -5.95
N VAL A 16 3.81 3.03 -4.81
CA VAL A 16 4.76 2.11 -4.18
C VAL A 16 4.20 1.67 -2.84
N GLY A 17 3.78 0.42 -2.71
CA GLY A 17 3.08 0.00 -1.49
C GLY A 17 2.58 -1.43 -1.51
N ALA A 18 1.73 -1.75 -0.54
CA ALA A 18 1.22 -3.08 -0.29
C ALA A 18 0.20 -3.55 -1.34
N ALA A 19 0.33 -4.81 -1.74
CA ALA A 19 -0.72 -5.61 -2.37
C ALA A 19 -0.84 -6.91 -1.57
N ALA A 20 -2.04 -7.19 -1.04
CA ALA A 20 -2.23 -8.27 -0.07
C ALA A 20 -3.65 -8.82 -0.13
N LEU A 21 -3.90 -9.99 0.46
CA LEU A 21 -5.27 -10.46 0.71
C LEU A 21 -5.85 -9.85 1.98
N ASP A 22 -7.12 -9.47 1.94
CA ASP A 22 -7.88 -9.11 3.12
C ASP A 22 -8.81 -10.28 3.49
N ILE A 23 -8.69 -10.79 4.71
CA ILE A 23 -9.52 -11.85 5.26
C ILE A 23 -10.28 -11.28 6.46
N LYS A 24 -11.60 -11.19 6.36
CA LYS A 24 -12.45 -10.63 7.41
C LYS A 24 -13.41 -11.70 7.92
N GLY A 25 -13.29 -12.05 9.19
CA GLY A 25 -14.24 -12.89 9.91
C GLY A 25 -15.21 -12.03 10.71
N HIS A 26 -16.50 -12.11 10.41
CA HIS A 26 -17.57 -11.41 11.14
C HIS A 26 -18.35 -12.41 11.97
N ALA A 27 -18.29 -12.29 13.30
CA ALA A 27 -19.03 -13.15 14.20
C ALA A 27 -20.55 -12.95 14.07
N THR A 28 -21.34 -14.01 14.20
CA THR A 28 -22.81 -13.90 14.25
C THR A 28 -23.37 -13.76 15.67
N GLY A 29 -22.50 -13.79 16.67
CA GLY A 29 -22.81 -13.61 18.08
C GLY A 29 -21.56 -13.26 18.88
N PRO A 30 -21.68 -13.11 20.22
CA PRO A 30 -20.57 -12.71 21.06
C PRO A 30 -19.35 -13.62 20.92
N LEU A 31 -18.17 -13.02 20.75
CA LEU A 31 -16.92 -13.75 20.61
C LEU A 31 -16.48 -14.38 21.94
N GLN A 32 -16.06 -15.63 21.87
CA GLN A 32 -15.45 -16.38 22.97
C GLN A 32 -13.98 -16.69 22.65
N SER A 33 -13.08 -16.24 23.52
CA SER A 33 -11.64 -16.47 23.35
C SER A 33 -11.26 -17.94 23.52
N GLY A 34 -10.29 -18.42 22.73
CA GLY A 34 -9.76 -19.79 22.84
C GLY A 34 -10.63 -20.89 22.23
N THR A 35 -11.69 -20.56 21.49
CA THR A 35 -12.57 -21.52 20.82
C THR A 35 -12.99 -21.05 19.42
N SER A 36 -13.67 -21.92 18.68
CA SER A 36 -14.27 -21.60 17.38
C SER A 36 -15.57 -20.82 17.56
N ASN A 37 -15.70 -19.70 16.83
CA ASN A 37 -16.87 -18.84 16.87
C ASN A 37 -17.63 -18.91 15.55
N GLN A 38 -18.97 -18.97 15.62
CA GLN A 38 -19.81 -18.97 14.42
C GLN A 38 -19.79 -17.59 13.76
N GLY A 39 -19.68 -17.57 12.43
CA GLY A 39 -19.46 -16.33 11.70
C GLY A 39 -19.44 -16.50 10.19
N ARG A 40 -19.18 -15.39 9.50
CA ARG A 40 -18.97 -15.35 8.04
C ARG A 40 -17.54 -14.91 7.77
N ILE A 41 -16.83 -15.66 6.95
CA ILE A 41 -15.49 -15.29 6.47
C ILE A 41 -15.62 -14.77 5.04
N ARG A 42 -15.02 -13.61 4.78
CA ARG A 42 -14.88 -13.05 3.43
C ARG A 42 -13.42 -12.84 3.12
N THR A 43 -13.02 -13.26 1.93
CA THR A 43 -11.69 -13.00 1.37
C THR A 43 -11.82 -12.07 0.18
N SER A 44 -11.12 -10.94 0.23
CA SER A 44 -11.03 -9.96 -0.85
C SER A 44 -9.57 -9.65 -1.15
N VAL A 45 -9.32 -8.98 -2.27
CA VAL A 45 -8.04 -8.32 -2.48
C VAL A 45 -7.97 -7.07 -1.60
N GLY A 46 -6.78 -6.80 -1.07
CA GLY A 46 -6.44 -5.78 -0.08
C GLY A 46 -5.12 -5.08 -0.45
N GLY A 47 -4.52 -4.39 0.53
CA GLY A 47 -3.30 -3.60 0.37
C GLY A 47 -3.57 -2.13 0.01
N VAL A 48 -3.04 -1.21 0.82
CA VAL A 48 -3.24 0.25 0.67
C VAL A 48 -2.74 0.72 -0.69
N GLY A 49 -1.49 0.42 -1.06
CA GLY A 49 -0.94 0.76 -2.38
C GLY A 49 -1.78 0.23 -3.54
N ARG A 50 -2.21 -1.04 -3.51
CA ARG A 50 -3.05 -1.62 -4.57
C ARG A 50 -4.43 -0.95 -4.64
N ASN A 51 -5.07 -0.68 -3.50
CA ASN A 51 -6.34 0.04 -3.45
C ASN A 51 -6.24 1.45 -4.04
N ILE A 52 -5.18 2.20 -3.70
CA ILE A 52 -4.96 3.53 -4.25
C ILE A 52 -4.76 3.44 -5.76
N ALA A 53 -3.89 2.53 -6.23
CA ALA A 53 -3.62 2.36 -7.65
C ALA A 53 -4.87 2.01 -8.46
N GLU A 54 -5.68 1.07 -7.94
CA GLU A 54 -6.93 0.66 -8.57
C GLU A 54 -7.93 1.81 -8.67
N ASN A 55 -8.10 2.61 -7.61
CA ASN A 55 -9.03 3.74 -7.64
C ASN A 55 -8.56 4.85 -8.60
N LEU A 56 -7.27 5.15 -8.65
CA LEU A 56 -6.71 6.10 -9.61
C LEU A 56 -6.97 5.65 -11.05
N ALA A 57 -6.71 4.39 -11.37
CA ALA A 57 -6.95 3.84 -12.71
C ALA A 57 -8.44 3.86 -13.08
N ARG A 58 -9.35 3.52 -12.14
CA ARG A 58 -10.80 3.63 -12.34
C ARG A 58 -11.27 5.07 -12.59
N LEU A 59 -10.56 6.07 -12.10
CA LEU A 59 -10.81 7.49 -12.34
C LEU A 59 -10.16 8.01 -13.64
N GLY A 60 -9.56 7.13 -14.44
CA GLY A 60 -8.93 7.49 -15.71
C GLY A 60 -7.49 8.02 -15.57
N VAL A 61 -6.88 7.90 -14.39
CA VAL A 61 -5.50 8.32 -14.16
C VAL A 61 -4.55 7.18 -14.57
N SER A 62 -3.61 7.47 -15.47
CA SER A 62 -2.55 6.52 -15.82
C SER A 62 -1.73 6.18 -14.57
N THR A 63 -1.66 4.89 -14.21
CA THR A 63 -1.16 4.45 -12.91
C THR A 63 -0.28 3.21 -13.04
N VAL A 64 0.90 3.26 -12.40
CA VAL A 64 1.84 2.13 -12.30
C VAL A 64 1.92 1.68 -10.85
N LEU A 65 1.82 0.38 -10.61
CA LEU A 65 1.98 -0.23 -9.28
C LEU A 65 3.34 -0.91 -9.15
N LEU A 66 4.17 -0.40 -8.24
CA LEU A 66 5.41 -1.01 -7.78
C LEU A 66 5.17 -1.68 -6.43
N SER A 67 4.97 -2.99 -6.45
CA SER A 67 4.62 -3.79 -5.27
C SER A 67 5.31 -5.16 -5.30
N VAL A 68 4.97 -6.04 -4.37
CA VAL A 68 5.45 -7.42 -4.34
C VAL A 68 4.33 -8.37 -3.91
N VAL A 69 4.27 -9.53 -4.55
CA VAL A 69 3.40 -10.66 -4.20
C VAL A 69 4.19 -11.97 -4.24
N GLY A 70 3.63 -13.04 -3.64
CA GLY A 70 4.19 -14.38 -3.77
C GLY A 70 3.84 -15.01 -5.13
N ASP A 71 4.56 -16.06 -5.52
CA ASP A 71 4.19 -16.90 -6.67
C ASP A 71 3.07 -17.90 -6.30
N ASP A 72 1.93 -17.37 -5.90
CA ASP A 72 0.76 -18.14 -5.47
C ASP A 72 -0.53 -17.62 -6.12
N GLU A 73 -1.64 -18.33 -5.89
CA GLU A 73 -2.95 -17.97 -6.43
C GLU A 73 -3.40 -16.57 -5.97
N ALA A 74 -3.10 -16.21 -4.73
CA ALA A 74 -3.40 -14.92 -4.16
C ALA A 74 -2.69 -13.79 -4.90
N GLY A 75 -1.39 -13.95 -5.17
CA GLY A 75 -0.58 -12.99 -5.91
C GLY A 75 -1.07 -12.82 -7.34
N ARG A 76 -1.38 -13.92 -8.03
CA ARG A 76 -1.97 -13.89 -9.38
C ARG A 76 -3.32 -13.17 -9.37
N ARG A 77 -4.18 -13.42 -8.39
CA ARG A 77 -5.49 -12.75 -8.24
C ARG A 77 -5.33 -11.24 -8.03
N LEU A 78 -4.40 -10.81 -7.18
CA LEU A 78 -4.10 -9.40 -6.93
C LEU A 78 -3.64 -8.67 -8.19
N ILE A 79 -2.66 -9.25 -8.90
CA ILE A 79 -2.12 -8.70 -10.14
C ILE A 79 -3.22 -8.59 -11.20
N ASN A 80 -3.99 -9.67 -11.40
CA ASN A 80 -5.05 -9.71 -12.41
C ASN A 80 -6.15 -8.68 -12.13
N GLN A 81 -6.59 -8.53 -10.88
CA GLN A 81 -7.66 -7.59 -10.55
C GLN A 81 -7.21 -6.13 -10.70
N ALA A 82 -5.97 -5.81 -10.31
CA ALA A 82 -5.40 -4.48 -10.52
C ALA A 82 -5.26 -4.18 -12.03
N ALA A 83 -4.73 -5.12 -12.82
CA ALA A 83 -4.60 -4.98 -14.27
C ALA A 83 -5.95 -4.79 -14.98
N GLN A 84 -6.98 -5.53 -14.57
CA GLN A 84 -8.36 -5.37 -15.09
C GLN A 84 -8.95 -3.98 -14.83
N SER A 85 -8.42 -3.25 -13.85
CA SER A 85 -8.84 -1.88 -13.53
C SER A 85 -8.03 -0.82 -14.29
N GLY A 86 -7.08 -1.21 -15.14
CA GLY A 86 -6.23 -0.32 -15.93
C GLY A 86 -4.89 0.05 -15.28
N VAL A 87 -4.52 -0.60 -14.17
CA VAL A 87 -3.22 -0.40 -13.52
C VAL A 87 -2.13 -1.15 -14.29
N ASP A 88 -1.01 -0.50 -14.57
CA ASP A 88 0.20 -1.19 -15.03
C ASP A 88 0.85 -1.94 -13.86
N THR A 89 0.79 -3.27 -13.92
CA THR A 89 1.33 -4.20 -12.91
C THR A 89 2.61 -4.90 -13.37
N SER A 90 3.20 -4.50 -14.50
CA SER A 90 4.41 -5.11 -15.06
C SER A 90 5.64 -5.00 -14.14
N HIS A 91 5.58 -4.09 -13.16
CA HIS A 91 6.60 -3.85 -12.15
C HIS A 91 6.27 -4.43 -10.78
N VAL A 92 5.23 -5.26 -10.65
CA VAL A 92 4.99 -6.01 -9.42
C VAL A 92 5.99 -7.17 -9.34
N LEU A 93 6.82 -7.18 -8.29
CA LEU A 93 7.74 -8.29 -8.03
C LEU A 93 6.95 -9.55 -7.65
N VAL A 94 7.26 -10.66 -8.30
CA VAL A 94 6.74 -11.99 -7.93
C VAL A 94 7.86 -12.77 -7.22
N ALA A 95 7.69 -13.02 -5.93
CA ALA A 95 8.67 -13.72 -5.10
C ALA A 95 8.32 -15.23 -5.03
N PRO A 96 9.11 -16.12 -5.66
CA PRO A 96 8.82 -17.56 -5.70
C PRO A 96 9.04 -18.26 -4.35
N ASP A 97 9.79 -17.62 -3.45
CA ASP A 97 10.18 -18.12 -2.13
C ASP A 97 9.38 -17.50 -0.97
N ALA A 98 8.27 -16.83 -1.27
CA ALA A 98 7.42 -16.17 -0.28
C ALA A 98 5.92 -16.34 -0.60
N ARG A 99 5.09 -16.22 0.44
CA ARG A 99 3.65 -16.13 0.30
C ARG A 99 3.22 -14.68 0.11
N THR A 100 2.20 -14.46 -0.69
CA THR A 100 1.53 -13.17 -0.80
C THR A 100 1.06 -12.70 0.57
N GLY A 101 1.27 -11.41 0.87
CA GLY A 101 0.91 -10.84 2.15
C GLY A 101 -0.59 -10.95 2.42
N ALA A 102 -0.96 -11.02 3.69
CA ALA A 102 -2.36 -11.12 4.10
C ALA A 102 -2.62 -10.32 5.37
N TYR A 103 -3.79 -9.69 5.42
CA TYR A 103 -4.33 -9.03 6.60
C TYR A 103 -5.58 -9.78 7.05
N LEU A 104 -5.57 -10.29 8.29
CA LEU A 104 -6.72 -10.94 8.89
C LEU A 104 -7.33 -10.04 9.95
N ALA A 105 -8.64 -9.80 9.88
CA ALA A 105 -9.39 -9.09 10.91
C ALA A 105 -10.56 -9.93 11.41
N VAL A 106 -10.74 -9.94 12.73
CA VAL A 106 -11.88 -10.51 13.43
C VAL A 106 -12.76 -9.37 13.92
N LEU A 107 -14.02 -9.39 13.49
CA LEU A 107 -15.05 -8.43 13.85
C LEU A 107 -16.05 -9.08 14.80
N ASP A 108 -16.49 -8.34 15.82
CA ASP A 108 -17.58 -8.76 16.71
C ASP A 108 -18.93 -8.80 15.98
N GLU A 109 -20.01 -9.20 16.67
CA GLU A 109 -21.34 -9.28 16.07
C GLU A 109 -21.89 -7.94 15.55
N ARG A 110 -21.33 -6.82 16.01
CA ARG A 110 -21.67 -5.46 15.59
C ARG A 110 -20.83 -4.97 14.42
N GLY A 111 -19.84 -5.75 13.99
CA GLY A 111 -18.91 -5.41 12.92
C GLY A 111 -17.74 -4.54 13.36
N LEU A 112 -17.51 -4.39 14.68
CA LEU A 112 -16.38 -3.64 15.21
C LEU A 112 -15.12 -4.52 15.22
N PRO A 113 -13.95 -3.98 14.82
CA PRO A 113 -12.69 -4.71 14.89
C PRO A 113 -12.32 -5.08 16.32
N VAL A 114 -12.01 -6.35 16.56
CA VAL A 114 -11.57 -6.88 17.87
C VAL A 114 -10.11 -7.27 17.86
N LEU A 115 -9.67 -7.97 16.81
CA LEU A 115 -8.30 -8.43 16.67
C LEU A 115 -7.92 -8.45 15.19
N SER A 116 -6.66 -8.11 14.91
CA SER A 116 -6.09 -8.28 13.57
C SER A 116 -4.71 -8.90 13.61
N ILE A 117 -4.36 -9.64 12.56
CA ILE A 117 -3.03 -10.19 12.30
C ILE A 117 -2.56 -9.64 10.98
N ASP A 118 -1.35 -9.09 10.98
CA ASP A 118 -0.72 -8.50 9.81
C ASP A 118 0.46 -9.37 9.34
N ASP A 119 0.29 -10.07 8.22
CA ASP A 119 1.31 -10.89 7.57
C ASP A 119 1.82 -10.17 6.30
N MET A 120 2.54 -9.07 6.50
CA MET A 120 3.07 -8.20 5.43
C MET A 120 4.58 -8.28 5.29
N ALA A 121 5.21 -9.34 5.83
CA ALA A 121 6.66 -9.51 5.81
C ALA A 121 7.25 -9.53 4.39
N ILE A 122 6.46 -9.95 3.39
CA ILE A 122 6.87 -9.95 1.99
C ILE A 122 7.27 -8.55 1.48
N LEU A 123 6.74 -7.46 2.04
CA LEU A 123 7.12 -6.11 1.61
C LEU A 123 8.58 -5.76 1.89
N GLN A 124 9.28 -6.52 2.74
CA GLN A 124 10.73 -6.40 2.90
C GLN A 124 11.49 -6.68 1.58
N ARG A 125 10.87 -7.35 0.62
CA ARG A 125 11.42 -7.58 -0.73
C ARG A 125 11.44 -6.31 -1.59
N LEU A 126 10.65 -5.29 -1.27
CA LEU A 126 10.77 -3.94 -1.84
C LEU A 126 12.00 -3.22 -1.25
N THR A 127 13.17 -3.78 -1.53
CA THR A 127 14.44 -3.33 -0.97
C THR A 127 14.84 -1.95 -1.51
N PRO A 128 15.73 -1.22 -0.81
CA PRO A 128 16.37 -0.02 -1.36
C PRO A 128 16.95 -0.24 -2.77
N ARG A 129 17.57 -1.41 -2.99
CA ARG A 129 18.15 -1.76 -4.28
C ARG A 129 17.07 -1.91 -5.35
N TYR A 130 15.99 -2.62 -5.04
CA TYR A 130 14.87 -2.81 -5.96
C TYR A 130 14.26 -1.48 -6.41
N LEU A 131 14.03 -0.55 -5.48
CA LEU A 131 13.53 0.79 -5.81
C LEU A 131 14.53 1.57 -6.70
N TYR A 132 15.83 1.50 -6.38
CA TYR A 132 16.87 2.17 -7.18
C TYR A 132 17.02 1.58 -8.59
N ASP A 133 16.88 0.26 -8.74
CA ASP A 133 16.89 -0.38 -10.06
C ASP A 133 15.73 0.11 -10.92
N HIS A 134 14.60 0.42 -10.30
CA HIS A 134 13.41 1.01 -10.92
C HIS A 134 13.38 2.55 -10.90
N ARG A 135 14.51 3.23 -10.65
CA ARG A 135 14.60 4.72 -10.59
C ARG A 135 14.00 5.47 -11.78
N ARG A 136 13.94 4.85 -12.96
CA ARG A 136 13.28 5.45 -14.14
C ARG A 136 11.78 5.65 -13.91
N LEU A 137 11.14 4.76 -13.14
CA LEU A 137 9.73 4.92 -12.77
C LEU A 137 9.50 6.21 -11.98
N PHE A 138 10.38 6.48 -11.02
CA PHE A 138 10.34 7.72 -10.24
C PHE A 138 10.61 8.94 -11.12
N ARG A 139 11.60 8.85 -12.03
CA ARG A 139 11.94 9.96 -12.94
C ARG A 139 10.78 10.36 -13.84
N ASP A 140 10.06 9.38 -14.37
CA ASP A 140 9.05 9.58 -15.41
C ASP A 140 7.63 9.77 -14.83
N ALA A 141 7.44 9.54 -13.53
CA ALA A 141 6.18 9.80 -12.83
C ALA A 141 5.84 11.30 -12.74
N SER A 142 4.54 11.61 -12.75
CA SER A 142 4.00 12.93 -12.41
C SER A 142 3.88 13.12 -10.89
N LEU A 143 3.55 12.03 -10.18
CA LEU A 143 3.36 11.97 -8.74
C LEU A 143 3.77 10.59 -8.22
N VAL A 144 4.34 10.53 -7.01
CA VAL A 144 4.59 9.27 -6.30
C VAL A 144 3.66 9.17 -5.11
N VAL A 145 3.00 8.02 -4.96
CA VAL A 145 2.22 7.68 -3.77
C VAL A 145 2.93 6.54 -3.04
N VAL A 146 3.03 6.65 -1.72
CA VAL A 146 3.63 5.61 -0.87
C VAL A 146 2.77 5.30 0.34
N ASP A 147 2.72 4.05 0.75
CA ASP A 147 2.16 3.67 2.04
C ASP A 147 3.26 3.30 3.06
N ALA A 148 2.97 3.40 4.35
CA ALA A 148 3.98 3.21 5.39
C ALA A 148 4.36 1.73 5.64
N ASN A 149 3.85 0.78 4.84
CA ASN A 149 4.25 -0.62 4.96
C ASN A 149 5.71 -0.84 4.50
N LEU A 150 6.26 0.07 3.68
CA LEU A 150 7.66 0.04 3.29
C LEU A 150 8.57 0.11 4.53
N THR A 151 9.73 -0.56 4.43
CA THR A 151 10.76 -0.48 5.47
C THR A 151 11.36 0.93 5.52
N PRO A 152 11.88 1.39 6.68
CA PRO A 152 12.55 2.69 6.77
C PRO A 152 13.69 2.87 5.76
N ALA A 153 14.44 1.81 5.45
CA ALA A 153 15.49 1.84 4.45
C ALA A 153 14.95 2.03 3.02
N ALA A 154 13.84 1.38 2.69
CA ALA A 154 13.16 1.54 1.40
C ALA A 154 12.58 2.96 1.28
N LEU A 155 11.90 3.46 2.31
CA LEU A 155 11.40 4.84 2.38
C LEU A 155 12.54 5.85 2.17
N LYS A 156 13.69 5.68 2.82
CA LYS A 156 14.86 6.55 2.61
C LYS A 156 15.29 6.61 1.15
N THR A 157 15.25 5.48 0.44
CA THR A 157 15.57 5.44 -0.99
C THR A 157 14.48 6.08 -1.84
N LEU A 158 13.21 5.83 -1.54
CA LEU A 158 12.08 6.48 -2.21
C LEU A 158 12.17 8.01 -2.10
N PHE A 159 12.39 8.54 -0.90
CA PHE A 159 12.52 9.99 -0.69
C PHE A 159 13.76 10.57 -1.37
N ARG A 160 14.88 9.85 -1.39
CA ARG A 160 16.06 10.27 -2.16
C ARG A 160 15.79 10.33 -3.67
N LEU A 161 15.07 9.35 -4.22
CA LEU A 161 14.75 9.31 -5.66
C LEU A 161 13.74 10.40 -6.05
N THR A 162 12.73 10.62 -5.22
CA THR A 162 11.73 11.67 -5.45
C THR A 162 12.34 13.06 -5.32
N GLU A 163 13.25 13.29 -4.37
CA GLU A 163 14.04 14.52 -4.28
C GLU A 163 14.94 14.72 -5.51
N GLN A 164 15.69 13.68 -5.91
CA GLN A 164 16.57 13.71 -7.08
C GLN A 164 15.82 14.08 -8.37
N TYR A 165 14.59 13.59 -8.55
CA TYR A 165 13.78 13.83 -9.75
C TYR A 165 12.71 14.90 -9.57
N GLN A 166 12.70 15.60 -8.43
CA GLN A 166 11.75 16.67 -8.09
C GLN A 166 10.29 16.22 -8.25
N ARG A 167 9.96 15.08 -7.65
CA ARG A 167 8.64 14.45 -7.73
C ARG A 167 7.85 14.72 -6.45
N PRO A 168 6.62 15.23 -6.54
CA PRO A 168 5.75 15.32 -5.37
C PRO A 168 5.45 13.94 -4.81
N VAL A 169 5.33 13.85 -3.48
CA VAL A 169 5.06 12.61 -2.77
C VAL A 169 3.78 12.74 -1.95
N CYS A 170 2.81 11.87 -2.19
CA CYS A 170 1.68 11.64 -1.31
C CYS A 170 1.96 10.41 -0.44
N ALA A 171 1.64 10.48 0.85
CA ALA A 171 1.80 9.33 1.74
C ALA A 171 0.53 8.98 2.52
N ASP A 172 0.28 7.68 2.63
CA ASP A 172 -0.70 7.09 3.52
C ASP A 172 0.02 6.45 4.72
N PRO A 173 -0.28 6.83 5.98
CA PRO A 173 0.36 6.24 7.15
C PRO A 173 0.04 4.76 7.39
N THR A 174 -0.94 4.19 6.70
CA THR A 174 -1.44 2.80 6.78
C THR A 174 -2.08 2.41 8.12
N ALA A 175 -1.35 2.62 9.21
CA ALA A 175 -1.72 2.21 10.56
C ALA A 175 -0.90 2.99 11.59
N VAL A 176 -1.46 3.13 12.80
CA VAL A 176 -0.83 3.82 13.95
C VAL A 176 0.60 3.34 14.21
N GLY A 177 0.87 2.03 14.17
CA GLY A 177 2.20 1.47 14.42
C GLY A 177 3.21 1.67 13.27
N LEU A 178 2.74 2.04 12.09
CA LEU A 178 3.57 2.27 10.91
C LEU A 178 3.78 3.77 10.64
N ALA A 179 2.83 4.61 11.04
CA ALA A 179 2.85 6.05 10.83
C ALA A 179 4.19 6.72 11.22
N PRO A 180 4.84 6.43 12.37
CA PRO A 180 6.12 7.05 12.74
C PRO A 180 7.27 6.86 11.74
N ARG A 181 7.15 5.89 10.80
CA ARG A 181 8.14 5.71 9.72
C ARG A 181 8.17 6.90 8.75
N LEU A 182 7.09 7.67 8.69
CA LEU A 182 6.97 8.86 7.83
C LEU A 182 7.42 10.15 8.52
N SER A 183 7.54 10.17 9.85
CA SER A 183 7.96 11.36 10.62
C SER A 183 9.23 12.05 10.10
N PRO A 184 10.29 11.33 9.66
CA PRO A 184 11.50 11.96 9.11
C PRO A 184 11.32 12.71 7.78
N TYR A 185 10.15 12.61 7.14
CA TYR A 185 9.91 13.10 5.79
C TYR A 185 8.69 14.03 5.68
N LEU A 186 8.07 14.41 6.80
CA LEU A 186 6.83 15.21 6.81
C LEU A 186 6.98 16.54 6.05
N ASP A 187 8.15 17.17 6.12
CA ASP A 187 8.51 18.41 5.41
C ASP A 187 8.65 18.24 3.90
N ARG A 188 8.69 16.99 3.40
CA ARG A 188 8.88 16.63 1.99
C ARG A 188 7.60 16.11 1.33
N LEU A 189 6.52 15.95 2.10
CA LEU A 189 5.26 15.44 1.59
C LEU A 189 4.43 16.56 0.96
N PHE A 190 3.94 16.28 -0.24
CA PHE A 190 2.93 17.12 -0.89
C PHE A 190 1.56 16.94 -0.23
N LEU A 191 1.23 15.70 0.13
CA LEU A 191 -0.02 15.33 0.79
C LEU A 191 0.25 14.17 1.76
N LEU A 192 -0.39 14.22 2.92
CA LEU A 192 -0.45 13.14 3.89
C LEU A 192 -1.93 12.89 4.22
N THR A 193 -2.36 11.62 4.29
CA THR A 193 -3.76 11.26 4.54
C THR A 193 -3.96 10.45 5.83
N PRO A 194 -3.64 11.00 7.01
CA PRO A 194 -3.81 10.27 8.26
C PRO A 194 -5.27 10.30 8.72
N ASN A 195 -5.71 9.28 9.44
CA ASN A 195 -6.80 9.44 10.40
C ASN A 195 -6.31 10.10 11.71
N VAL A 196 -7.21 10.35 12.66
CA VAL A 196 -6.86 11.03 13.93
C VAL A 196 -5.77 10.28 14.70
N ALA A 197 -5.91 8.96 14.87
CA ALA A 197 -4.96 8.17 15.66
C ALA A 197 -3.58 8.07 14.98
N GLU A 198 -3.55 8.01 13.64
CA GLU A 198 -2.30 8.06 12.88
C GLU A 198 -1.63 9.44 12.95
N ALA A 199 -2.42 10.52 12.90
CA ALA A 199 -1.90 11.88 13.05
C ALA A 199 -1.29 12.09 14.45
N GLU A 200 -1.95 11.59 15.50
CA GLU A 200 -1.41 11.63 16.86
C GLU A 200 -0.09 10.85 16.98
N ALA A 201 0.05 9.72 16.29
CA ALA A 201 1.28 8.94 16.27
C ALA A 201 2.43 9.59 15.47
N LEU A 202 2.16 10.63 14.69
CA LEU A 202 3.16 11.36 13.90
C LEU A 202 3.74 12.59 14.64
N LEU A 203 3.11 13.02 15.72
CA LEU A 203 3.53 14.14 16.59
C LEU A 203 4.58 13.68 17.62
#